data_AF-A0A818DL02-F1
#
_entry.id   AF-A0A818DL02-F1
#
_cell.length_a   1.000
_cell.length_b   1.000
_cell.length_c   1.000
_cell.angle_alpha   90.00
_cell.angle_beta   90.00
_cell.angle_gamma   90.00
#
_symmetry.space_group_name_H-M   'P 1'
#
loop_
_entity.id
_entity.type
_entity.pdbx_description
1 polymer ?
#
loop_
_entity_poly.entity_id
_entity_poly.type
_entity_poly.pdbx_seq_one_letter_code
_entity_poly.pdbx_strand_id
1 'polypeptide(L)'
;MFCRKHLIKISHRCFSNESRINSFIKSKLMSAEDVAEKLPEKVTIGASGFTPAGYPKVIPGAFAQRIKNSKNSENFSINLYTGASTGDELDGVLARTGRLKLKIPYQSHPDLRKLINNGKLNFIDMHLSHVSRYIREGIFPSIDVAIIEACDVTSDGRIY
;
A
#
# COMPACT_ATOMS: atom_id res chain seq x y z
N MET A 1 -0.72 10.80 7.32
CA MET A 1 -1.80 11.15 6.38
C MET A 1 -2.85 10.06 6.46
N PHE A 2 -4.14 10.38 6.41
CA PHE A 2 -5.20 9.37 6.49
C PHE A 2 -6.12 9.48 5.27
N CYS A 3 -6.31 8.38 4.56
CA CYS A 3 -7.21 8.29 3.41
C CYS A 3 -8.50 7.58 3.82
N ARG A 4 -9.65 8.17 3.50
CA ARG A 4 -10.95 7.56 3.79
C ARG A 4 -11.38 6.66 2.65
N LYS A 5 -11.86 5.45 2.97
CA LYS A 5 -12.57 4.61 2.00
C LYS A 5 -14.00 5.11 1.88
N HIS A 6 -14.46 5.47 0.68
CA HIS A 6 -15.90 5.54 0.42
C HIS A 6 -16.41 4.09 0.34
N LEU A 7 -16.90 3.53 1.45
CA LEU A 7 -17.61 2.24 1.42
C LEU A 7 -18.71 2.13 2.47
N ILE A 8 -19.92 1.92 1.94
CA ILE A 8 -20.89 0.86 2.28
C ILE A 8 -20.94 0.44 3.74
N LYS A 9 -22.11 0.70 4.34
CA LYS A 9 -22.61 0.23 5.64
C LYS A 9 -22.13 -1.20 5.98
N ILE A 10 -21.02 -1.30 6.68
CA ILE A 10 -20.69 -2.47 7.50
C ILE A 10 -20.68 -1.97 8.96
N SER A 11 -21.50 -2.66 9.75
CA SER A 11 -21.91 -2.41 11.13
C SER A 11 -21.05 -1.47 12.01
N HIS A 12 -21.73 -0.44 12.51
CA HIS A 12 -21.57 0.29 13.79
C HIS A 12 -20.25 0.95 14.22
N ARG A 13 -19.09 0.79 13.56
CA ARG A 13 -17.85 1.50 13.96
C ARG A 13 -17.12 2.30 12.88
N CYS A 14 -17.47 2.16 11.61
CA CYS A 14 -16.73 2.83 10.54
C CYS A 14 -17.23 4.26 10.29
N PHE A 15 -16.36 5.24 10.55
CA PHE A 15 -16.42 6.69 10.29
C PHE A 15 -17.46 7.18 9.27
N SER A 16 -18.76 7.10 9.58
CA SER A 16 -19.86 7.52 8.69
C SER A 16 -20.43 8.90 9.02
N ASN A 17 -20.17 9.40 10.24
CA ASN A 17 -20.59 10.74 10.69
C ASN A 17 -19.36 11.63 10.92
N GLU A 18 -19.33 12.82 10.33
CA GLU A 18 -18.30 13.85 10.59
C GLU A 18 -18.17 14.18 12.09
N SER A 19 -19.26 14.05 12.84
CA SER A 19 -19.30 14.23 14.30
C SER A 19 -18.55 13.15 15.10
N ARG A 20 -18.01 12.11 14.45
CA ARG A 20 -17.26 11.00 15.09
C ARG A 20 -15.81 10.90 14.63
N ILE A 21 -15.32 11.86 13.85
CA ILE A 21 -13.91 11.89 13.45
C ILE A 21 -13.09 12.41 14.61
N ASN A 22 -12.16 11.58 15.09
CA ASN A 22 -11.25 11.94 16.16
C ASN A 22 -10.43 13.19 15.79
N SER A 23 -10.29 14.13 16.72
CA SER A 23 -9.55 15.38 16.54
C SER A 23 -8.12 15.17 16.04
N PHE A 24 -7.47 14.06 16.44
CA PHE A 24 -6.10 13.72 16.05
C PHE A 24 -5.91 13.59 14.53
N ILE A 25 -6.93 13.08 13.83
CA ILE A 25 -6.86 12.82 12.37
C ILE A 25 -7.63 13.84 11.55
N LYS A 26 -8.52 14.63 12.17
CA LYS A 26 -9.45 15.53 11.46
C LYS A 26 -8.75 16.46 10.46
N SER A 27 -7.62 17.06 10.83
CA SER A 27 -6.83 17.95 9.94
C SER A 27 -5.93 17.21 8.94
N LYS A 28 -5.84 15.88 9.03
CA LYS A 28 -4.93 15.03 8.23
C LYS A 28 -5.66 14.14 7.22
N LEU A 29 -6.99 14.24 7.17
CA LEU A 29 -7.84 13.53 6.22
C LEU A 29 -7.71 14.15 4.83
N MET A 30 -7.57 13.31 3.83
CA MET A 30 -7.62 13.72 2.42
C MET A 30 -8.06 12.56 1.52
N SER A 31 -8.29 12.88 0.24
CA SER A 31 -8.70 11.90 -0.77
C SER A 31 -7.56 10.94 -1.14
N ALA A 32 -7.89 9.82 -1.77
CA ALA A 32 -6.89 8.85 -2.23
C ALA A 32 -6.02 9.45 -3.34
N GLU A 33 -6.60 10.33 -4.15
CA GLU A 33 -5.99 11.06 -5.24
C GLU A 33 -4.97 12.07 -4.70
N ASP A 34 -5.33 12.85 -3.68
CA ASP A 34 -4.40 13.80 -3.03
C ASP A 34 -3.23 13.07 -2.36
N VAL A 35 -3.51 11.90 -1.77
CA VAL A 35 -2.47 11.01 -1.24
C VAL A 35 -1.54 10.54 -2.36
N ALA A 36 -2.12 10.04 -3.46
CA ALA A 36 -1.38 9.51 -4.58
C ALA A 36 -0.48 10.56 -5.24
N GLU A 37 -0.92 11.81 -5.35
CA GLU A 37 -0.12 12.92 -5.88
C GLU A 37 1.11 13.25 -5.01
N LYS A 38 1.02 13.01 -3.69
CA LYS A 38 2.12 13.25 -2.76
C LYS A 38 3.17 12.12 -2.74
N LEU A 39 2.87 10.95 -3.31
CA LEU A 39 3.82 9.85 -3.36
C LEU A 39 5.00 10.20 -4.30
N PRO A 40 6.25 9.88 -3.94
CA PRO A 40 7.37 10.03 -4.87
C PRO A 40 7.21 9.14 -6.11
N GLU A 41 7.76 9.56 -7.25
CA GLU A 41 7.77 8.73 -8.47
C GLU A 41 8.59 7.44 -8.25
N LYS A 42 9.72 7.56 -7.56
CA LYS A 42 10.54 6.45 -7.10
C LYS A 42 10.30 6.24 -5.62
N VAL A 43 9.65 5.16 -5.25
CA VAL A 43 9.14 4.96 -3.88
C VAL A 43 9.24 3.51 -3.43
N THR A 44 9.67 3.32 -2.19
CA THR A 44 9.57 2.07 -1.44
C THR A 44 8.38 2.16 -0.49
N ILE A 45 7.35 1.36 -0.78
CA ILE A 45 6.10 1.31 -0.04
C ILE A 45 6.12 0.10 0.90
N GLY A 46 6.04 0.35 2.20
CA GLY A 46 5.63 -0.64 3.18
C GLY A 46 4.12 -0.65 3.31
N ALA A 47 3.44 -1.76 3.04
CA ALA A 47 2.01 -1.87 3.13
C ALA A 47 1.59 -2.97 4.12
N SER A 48 0.49 -2.74 4.84
CA SER A 48 -0.15 -3.82 5.58
C SER A 48 -0.74 -4.86 4.61
N GLY A 49 -0.98 -6.07 5.10
CA GLY A 49 -1.53 -7.14 4.28
C GLY A 49 -0.93 -8.50 4.59
N PHE A 50 -1.79 -9.45 4.95
CA PHE A 50 -1.41 -10.83 5.22
C PHE A 50 -2.60 -11.73 4.87
N THR A 51 -2.40 -12.73 4.00
CA THR A 51 -3.46 -13.67 3.56
C THR A 51 -4.79 -12.98 3.21
N PRO A 52 -4.88 -12.46 1.98
CA PRO A 52 -5.64 -11.26 1.56
C PRO A 52 -6.53 -10.56 2.62
N ALA A 53 -5.95 -10.18 3.75
CA ALA A 53 -6.62 -9.44 4.82
C ALA A 53 -5.79 -8.22 5.23
N GLY A 54 -6.47 -7.12 5.60
CA GLY A 54 -5.83 -5.95 6.20
C GLY A 54 -4.90 -5.14 5.29
N TYR A 55 -5.03 -5.23 3.96
CA TYR A 55 -4.20 -4.45 3.01
C TYR A 55 -4.93 -3.19 2.51
N PRO A 56 -4.21 -2.10 2.18
CA PRO A 56 -4.83 -0.88 1.67
C PRO A 56 -5.43 -1.09 0.27
N LYS A 57 -6.61 -0.53 0.04
CA LYS A 57 -7.41 -0.80 -1.17
C LYS A 57 -7.66 0.42 -2.06
N VAL A 58 -7.67 1.63 -1.52
CA VAL A 58 -8.02 2.85 -2.28
C VAL A 58 -6.81 3.62 -2.80
N ILE A 59 -5.80 3.80 -1.96
CA ILE A 59 -4.57 4.53 -2.33
C ILE A 59 -3.83 3.86 -3.51
N PRO A 60 -3.65 2.52 -3.55
CA PRO A 60 -2.91 1.92 -4.66
C PRO A 60 -3.62 2.09 -6.00
N GLY A 61 -4.96 2.06 -6.01
CA GLY A 61 -5.80 2.40 -7.17
C GLY A 61 -5.54 3.81 -7.69
N ALA A 62 -5.61 4.80 -6.80
CA ALA A 62 -5.34 6.19 -7.16
C ALA A 62 -3.89 6.39 -7.66
N PHE A 63 -2.91 5.75 -7.03
CA PHE A 63 -1.52 5.83 -7.46
C PHE A 63 -1.28 5.17 -8.82
N ALA A 64 -1.88 4.02 -9.08
CA ALA A 64 -1.83 3.40 -10.40
C ALA A 64 -2.47 4.28 -11.49
N GLN A 65 -3.57 4.97 -11.17
CA GLN A 65 -4.20 5.90 -12.09
C GLN A 65 -3.30 7.12 -12.37
N ARG A 66 -2.63 7.66 -11.35
CA ARG A 66 -1.62 8.73 -11.52
C ARG A 66 -0.49 8.29 -12.45
N ILE A 67 0.05 7.09 -12.25
CA ILE A 67 1.10 6.53 -13.12
C ILE A 67 0.61 6.42 -14.57
N LYS A 68 -0.59 5.89 -14.77
CA LYS A 68 -1.18 5.70 -16.11
C LYS A 68 -1.44 7.02 -16.83
N ASN A 69 -1.80 8.07 -16.09
CA ASN A 69 -2.09 9.40 -16.65
C ASN A 69 -0.82 10.26 -16.84
N SER A 70 0.31 9.86 -16.26
CA SER A 70 1.57 10.59 -16.42
C SER A 70 2.14 10.42 -17.82
N LYS A 71 2.59 11.53 -18.42
CA LYS A 71 3.33 11.51 -19.70
C LYS A 71 4.70 10.84 -19.58
N ASN A 72 5.27 10.81 -18.37
CA ASN A 72 6.58 10.23 -18.07
C ASN A 72 6.41 9.01 -17.15
N SER A 73 5.46 8.12 -17.49
CA SER A 73 5.14 6.95 -16.68
C SER A 73 6.38 6.08 -16.38
N GLU A 74 7.39 6.11 -17.25
CA GLU A 74 8.65 5.39 -17.13
C GLU A 74 9.55 5.82 -15.97
N ASN A 75 9.39 7.04 -15.47
CA ASN A 75 10.13 7.53 -14.30
C ASN A 75 9.69 6.87 -13.00
N PHE A 76 8.47 6.32 -12.97
CA PHE A 76 7.94 5.67 -11.78
C PHE A 76 8.60 4.32 -11.52
N SER A 77 8.96 4.10 -10.27
CA SER A 77 9.62 2.88 -9.80
C SER A 77 9.15 2.56 -8.39
N ILE A 78 8.58 1.37 -8.21
CA ILE A 78 7.95 0.97 -6.95
C ILE A 78 8.64 -0.27 -6.38
N ASN A 79 9.10 -0.17 -5.15
CA ASN A 79 9.37 -1.35 -4.32
C ASN A 79 8.18 -1.56 -3.38
N LEU A 80 7.64 -2.77 -3.30
CA LEU A 80 6.47 -3.08 -2.48
C LEU A 80 6.78 -4.14 -1.43
N TYR A 81 6.72 -3.74 -0.16
CA TYR A 81 7.00 -4.59 1.00
C TYR A 81 5.69 -4.81 1.74
N THR A 82 5.27 -6.07 1.90
CA THR A 82 4.03 -6.41 2.62
C THR A 82 4.30 -7.38 3.77
N GLY A 83 3.29 -7.72 4.56
CA GLY A 83 3.38 -8.82 5.51
C GLY A 83 3.47 -10.18 4.79
N ALA A 84 2.48 -10.48 3.95
CA ALA A 84 2.46 -11.64 3.07
C ALA A 84 1.69 -11.33 1.76
N SER A 85 0.81 -12.23 1.30
CA SER A 85 -0.03 -11.99 0.12
C SER A 85 -1.10 -10.93 0.39
N THR A 86 -1.47 -10.21 -0.68
CA THR A 86 -2.57 -9.25 -0.67
C THR A 86 -3.55 -9.53 -1.82
N GLY A 87 -4.44 -8.59 -2.13
CA GLY A 87 -5.46 -8.72 -3.17
C GLY A 87 -5.19 -7.91 -4.42
N ASP A 88 -6.18 -7.92 -5.32
CA ASP A 88 -6.09 -7.24 -6.61
C ASP A 88 -5.95 -5.72 -6.44
N GLU A 89 -6.59 -5.13 -5.43
CA GLU A 89 -6.58 -3.68 -5.18
C GLU A 89 -5.23 -3.14 -4.74
N LEU A 90 -4.26 -4.01 -4.39
CA LEU A 90 -2.86 -3.63 -4.14
C LEU A 90 -1.92 -4.32 -5.12
N ASP A 91 -1.73 -5.64 -4.99
CA ASP A 91 -0.76 -6.39 -5.79
C ASP A 91 -1.12 -6.35 -7.28
N GLY A 92 -2.38 -6.62 -7.63
CA GLY A 92 -2.83 -6.66 -9.03
C GLY A 92 -2.75 -5.29 -9.71
N VAL A 93 -3.35 -4.28 -9.09
CA VAL A 93 -3.38 -2.90 -9.59
C VAL A 93 -1.96 -2.35 -9.79
N LEU A 94 -1.07 -2.53 -8.82
CA LEU A 94 0.32 -2.05 -8.95
C LEU A 94 1.11 -2.88 -9.96
N ALA A 95 0.88 -4.20 -10.05
CA ALA A 95 1.50 -5.04 -11.07
C ALA A 95 1.17 -4.56 -12.50
N ARG A 96 -0.09 -4.24 -12.76
CA ARG A 96 -0.56 -3.82 -14.08
C ARG A 96 0.02 -2.47 -14.54
N THR A 97 0.60 -1.68 -13.66
CA THR A 97 1.35 -0.46 -14.04
C THR A 97 2.68 -0.77 -14.75
N GLY A 98 3.22 -1.98 -14.55
CA GLY A 98 4.56 -2.35 -15.01
C GLY A 98 5.69 -1.57 -14.33
N ARG A 99 5.41 -0.87 -13.22
CA ARG A 99 6.38 -0.04 -12.49
C ARG A 99 6.91 -0.67 -11.20
N LEU A 100 6.42 -1.83 -10.80
CA LEU A 100 7.03 -2.60 -9.71
C LEU A 100 8.43 -3.08 -10.11
N LYS A 101 9.42 -2.86 -9.24
CA LYS A 101 10.81 -3.29 -9.39
C LYS A 101 11.22 -4.36 -8.40
N LEU A 102 10.65 -4.34 -7.21
CA LEU A 102 10.88 -5.33 -6.16
C LEU A 102 9.59 -5.63 -5.40
N LYS A 103 9.31 -6.92 -5.17
CA LYS A 103 8.27 -7.39 -4.25
C LYS A 103 8.89 -8.31 -3.20
N ILE A 104 8.54 -8.08 -1.94
CA ILE A 104 8.84 -9.00 -0.82
C ILE A 104 7.62 -9.07 0.11
N PRO A 105 7.53 -10.07 1.01
CA PRO A 105 8.26 -11.33 1.05
C PRO A 105 7.48 -12.49 0.43
N TYR A 106 6.21 -12.27 0.07
CA TYR A 106 5.32 -13.28 -0.46
C TYR A 106 4.31 -12.64 -1.42
N GLN A 107 3.79 -13.42 -2.36
CA GLN A 107 2.72 -13.02 -3.26
C GLN A 107 1.97 -14.27 -3.74
N SER A 108 0.67 -14.11 -4.02
CA SER A 108 -0.17 -15.16 -4.62
C SER A 108 -0.93 -14.67 -5.86
N HIS A 109 -0.75 -13.41 -6.27
CA HIS A 109 -1.52 -12.78 -7.33
C HIS A 109 -1.03 -13.20 -8.73
N PRO A 110 -1.90 -13.58 -9.67
CA PRO A 110 -1.50 -14.08 -10.99
C PRO A 110 -0.67 -13.06 -11.80
N ASP A 111 -1.00 -11.77 -11.74
CA ASP A 111 -0.25 -10.73 -12.46
C ASP A 111 1.20 -10.61 -11.95
N LEU A 112 1.42 -10.66 -10.63
CA LEU A 112 2.76 -10.67 -10.06
C LEU A 112 3.51 -11.94 -10.44
N ARG A 113 2.88 -13.11 -10.32
CA ARG A 113 3.46 -14.39 -10.73
C ARG A 113 3.93 -14.35 -12.18
N LYS A 114 3.11 -13.78 -13.08
CA LYS A 114 3.47 -13.61 -14.49
C LYS A 114 4.67 -12.68 -14.69
N LEU A 115 4.70 -11.53 -14.00
CA LEU A 115 5.84 -10.60 -14.09
C LEU A 115 7.14 -11.20 -13.55
N ILE A 116 7.07 -11.92 -12.44
CA ILE A 116 8.20 -12.60 -11.80
C ILE A 116 8.77 -13.67 -12.74
N ASN A 117 7.90 -14.57 -13.23
CA ASN A 117 8.33 -15.67 -14.09
C ASN A 117 8.87 -15.21 -15.46
N ASN A 118 8.51 -14.00 -15.90
CA ASN A 118 9.03 -13.39 -17.13
C ASN A 118 10.26 -12.49 -16.89
N GLY A 119 10.82 -12.48 -15.67
CA GLY A 119 11.98 -11.66 -15.31
C GLY A 119 11.72 -10.14 -15.36
N LYS A 120 10.47 -9.71 -15.22
CA LYS A 120 10.07 -8.29 -15.26
C LYS A 120 9.93 -7.66 -13.87
N LEU A 121 9.89 -8.47 -12.82
CA LEU A 121 9.79 -8.05 -11.43
C LEU A 121 10.76 -8.88 -10.58
N ASN A 122 11.65 -8.22 -9.84
CA ASN A 122 12.44 -8.91 -8.83
C ASN A 122 11.53 -9.30 -7.67
N PHE A 123 11.66 -10.55 -7.24
CA PHE A 123 10.90 -11.08 -6.12
C PHE A 123 11.85 -11.86 -5.22
N ILE A 124 11.76 -11.60 -3.92
CA ILE A 124 12.54 -12.31 -2.92
C ILE A 124 11.53 -12.90 -1.95
N ASP A 125 11.34 -14.21 -2.05
CA ASP A 125 10.60 -14.97 -1.07
C ASP A 125 11.44 -15.20 0.17
N MET A 126 10.90 -14.84 1.32
CA MET A 126 11.64 -14.90 2.59
C MET A 126 10.78 -15.49 3.68
N HIS A 127 11.46 -16.09 4.66
CA HIS A 127 10.80 -16.47 5.90
C HIS A 127 10.17 -15.23 6.55
N LEU A 128 8.85 -15.24 6.72
CA LEU A 128 8.07 -14.03 7.07
C LEU A 128 8.55 -13.36 8.37
N SER A 129 9.04 -14.14 9.33
CA SER A 129 9.58 -13.62 10.60
C SER A 129 10.89 -12.84 10.46
N HIS A 130 11.64 -13.02 9.37
CA HIS A 130 12.94 -12.35 9.16
C HIS A 130 12.81 -11.00 8.47
N VAL A 131 11.67 -10.74 7.83
CA VAL A 131 11.45 -9.57 6.97
C VAL A 131 11.66 -8.28 7.73
N SER A 132 11.03 -8.16 8.91
CA SER A 132 11.16 -6.96 9.75
C SER A 132 12.59 -6.75 10.26
N ARG A 133 13.34 -7.84 10.49
CA ARG A 133 14.75 -7.77 10.86
C ARG A 133 15.60 -7.29 9.69
N TYR A 134 15.47 -7.89 8.50
CA TYR A 134 16.24 -7.50 7.33
C TYR A 134 15.99 -6.04 6.89
N ILE A 135 14.75 -5.56 7.00
CA ILE A 135 14.44 -4.15 6.75
C ILE A 135 15.13 -3.25 7.78
N ARG A 136 15.11 -3.63 9.07
CA ARG A 136 15.74 -2.85 10.16
C ARG A 136 17.26 -2.79 10.04
N GLU A 137 17.88 -3.88 9.62
CA GLU A 137 19.33 -3.97 9.41
C GLU A 137 19.78 -3.33 8.08
N GLY A 138 18.86 -2.76 7.29
CA GLY A 138 19.20 -2.04 6.06
C GLY A 138 19.61 -2.95 4.90
N ILE A 139 19.25 -4.23 4.92
CA ILE A 139 19.51 -5.17 3.82
C ILE A 139 18.75 -4.76 2.54
N PHE A 140 17.58 -4.15 2.72
CA PHE A 140 16.74 -3.63 1.63
C PHE A 140 16.73 -2.09 1.63
N PRO A 141 16.39 -1.47 0.49
CA PRO A 141 16.08 -0.04 0.44
C PRO A 141 15.15 0.40 1.58
N SER A 142 15.41 1.58 2.13
CA SER A 142 14.59 2.16 3.20
C SER A 142 13.15 2.36 2.73
N ILE A 143 12.19 2.15 3.64
CA ILE A 143 10.79 2.45 3.37
C ILE A 143 10.58 3.96 3.38
N ASP A 144 10.09 4.51 2.27
CA ASP A 144 9.76 5.93 2.13
C ASP A 144 8.38 6.24 2.69
N VAL A 145 7.43 5.31 2.53
CA VAL A 145 6.04 5.46 2.98
C VAL A 145 5.47 4.16 3.51
N ALA A 146 4.73 4.26 4.62
CA ALA A 146 3.91 3.18 5.14
C ALA A 146 2.42 3.42 4.82
N ILE A 147 1.76 2.45 4.19
CA ILE A 147 0.32 2.49 3.89
C ILE A 147 -0.38 1.35 4.62
N ILE A 148 -1.04 1.71 5.73
CA ILE A 148 -1.63 0.75 6.67
C ILE A 148 -3.15 0.88 6.64
N GLU A 149 -3.86 -0.23 6.43
CA GLU A 149 -5.31 -0.29 6.65
C GLU A 149 -5.58 -0.31 8.16
N ALA A 150 -6.49 0.56 8.61
CA ALA A 150 -6.83 0.71 10.02
C ALA A 150 -8.35 0.68 10.19
N CYS A 151 -8.82 0.02 11.24
CA CYS A 151 -10.19 0.06 11.70
C CYS A 151 -10.47 1.26 12.62
N ASP A 152 -9.47 1.74 13.37
CA ASP A 152 -9.62 2.90 14.26
C ASP A 152 -8.29 3.64 14.48
N VAL A 153 -8.42 4.92 14.84
CA VAL A 153 -7.30 5.75 15.32
C VAL A 153 -7.74 6.49 16.57
N THR A 154 -7.07 6.17 17.67
CA THR A 154 -7.32 6.76 18.98
C THR A 154 -6.87 8.23 19.05
N SER A 155 -7.33 8.96 20.06
CA SER A 155 -7.08 10.41 20.18
C SER A 155 -5.63 10.75 20.51
N ASP A 156 -4.89 9.79 21.03
CA ASP A 156 -3.45 9.87 21.24
C ASP A 156 -2.64 9.25 20.09
N GLY A 157 -3.30 8.82 19.02
CA GLY A 157 -2.66 8.46 17.76
C GLY A 157 -2.27 6.99 17.60
N ARG A 158 -2.70 6.07 18.47
CA ARG A 158 -2.56 4.63 18.22
C ARG A 158 -3.46 4.19 17.07
N ILE A 159 -2.92 3.33 16.21
CA ILE A 159 -3.56 2.78 15.01
C ILE A 159 -3.97 1.34 15.30
N TYR A 160 -5.23 1.00 15.05
CA TYR A 160 -5.80 -0.35 15.19
C TYR A 160 -6.35 -0.82 13.85
#